data_AF-A0A358IW09-F1
#
_entry.id   AF-A0A358IW09-F1
#
_cell.length_a   1.000
_cell.length_b   1.000
_cell.length_c   1.000
_cell.angle_alpha   90.00
_cell.angle_beta   90.00
_cell.angle_gamma   90.00
#
_symmetry.space_group_name_H-M   'P 1'
#
loop_
_entity.id
_entity.type
_entity.pdbx_description
1 polymer ?
#
loop_
_entity_poly.entity_id
_entity_poly.type
_entity_poly.pdbx_seq_one_letter_code
_entity_poly.pdbx_strand_id
1 'polypeptide(L)'
;MRTLDDLLHPITPDRFFAEFHGRKPLYIPAEEGAAKRSLLDWATFNGLLNQPSIWTAQTLKLVQNTQPVPPERYCRTLPTQSGPAFRPDPAKVA
;
A
#
# COMPACT_ATOMS: atom_id res chain seq x y z
N MET A 1 -1.49 -17.47 6.01
CA MET A 1 -0.31 -17.03 5.25
C MET A 1 0.65 -16.35 6.22
N ARG A 2 1.74 -17.01 6.58
CA ARG A 2 2.70 -16.50 7.60
C ARG A 2 4.16 -16.76 7.26
N THR A 3 4.44 -17.41 6.12
CA THR A 3 5.80 -17.75 5.69
C THR A 3 6.07 -17.25 4.27
N LEU A 4 7.35 -17.23 3.89
CA LEU A 4 7.76 -16.91 2.53
C LEU A 4 7.25 -17.96 1.53
N ASP A 5 7.26 -19.25 1.90
CA ASP A 5 6.66 -20.32 1.10
C ASP A 5 5.18 -20.07 0.77
N ASP A 6 4.39 -19.66 1.77
CA ASP A 6 2.98 -19.36 1.54
C ASP A 6 2.80 -18.20 0.53
N LEU A 7 3.69 -17.20 0.58
CA LEU A 7 3.65 -16.04 -0.32
C LEU A 7 4.14 -16.38 -1.73
N LEU A 8 5.07 -17.31 -1.87
CA LEU A 8 5.65 -17.68 -3.17
C LEU A 8 4.92 -18.84 -3.84
N HIS A 9 4.13 -19.63 -3.10
CA HIS A 9 3.39 -20.77 -3.66
C HIS A 9 2.66 -20.40 -4.95
N PRO A 10 2.81 -21.14 -6.06
CA PRO A 10 3.41 -22.48 -6.15
C PRO A 10 4.94 -22.52 -6.32
N ILE A 11 5.62 -21.38 -6.37
CA ILE A 11 7.08 -21.29 -6.50
C ILE A 11 7.72 -21.48 -5.12
N THR A 12 8.76 -22.31 -5.04
CA THR A 12 9.54 -22.48 -3.81
C THR A 12 10.50 -21.31 -3.61
N PRO A 13 10.88 -20.97 -2.36
CA PRO A 13 11.91 -19.96 -2.09
C PRO A 13 13.22 -20.23 -2.83
N ASP A 14 13.70 -21.48 -2.86
CA ASP A 14 14.95 -21.84 -3.54
C ASP A 14 14.92 -21.49 -5.02
N ARG A 15 13.81 -21.82 -5.70
CA ARG A 15 13.62 -21.48 -7.10
C ARG A 15 13.51 -19.97 -7.31
N PHE A 16 12.80 -19.28 -6.42
CA PHE A 16 12.68 -17.82 -6.46
C PHE A 16 14.06 -17.14 -6.39
N PHE A 17 14.91 -17.52 -5.44
CA PHE A 17 16.24 -16.95 -5.29
C PHE A 17 17.21 -17.36 -6.43
N ALA A 18 17.09 -18.58 -6.93
CA ALA A 18 17.94 -19.08 -8.01
C ALA A 18 17.64 -18.43 -9.37
N GLU A 19 16.38 -18.07 -9.66
CA GLU A 19 15.97 -17.67 -11.01
C GLU A 19 15.42 -16.24 -11.12
N PHE A 20 14.83 -15.67 -10.06
CA PHE A 20 14.03 -14.44 -10.15
C PHE A 20 14.61 -13.29 -9.33
N HIS A 21 14.97 -13.54 -8.08
CA HIS A 21 15.44 -12.51 -7.15
C HIS A 21 16.62 -11.72 -7.73
N GLY A 22 16.44 -10.40 -7.88
CA GLY A 22 17.45 -9.48 -8.44
C GLY A 22 17.71 -9.64 -9.94
N ARG A 23 16.96 -10.49 -10.66
CA ARG A 23 17.18 -10.78 -12.08
C ARG A 23 16.00 -10.40 -12.97
N LYS A 24 14.80 -10.88 -12.63
CA LYS A 24 13.58 -10.66 -13.43
C LYS A 24 12.33 -10.66 -12.55
N PRO A 25 11.27 -9.91 -12.93
CA PRO A 25 10.03 -9.90 -12.20
C PRO A 25 9.33 -11.27 -12.26
N LEU A 26 8.63 -11.62 -11.19
CA LEU A 26 7.77 -12.80 -11.09
C LEU A 26 6.38 -12.34 -10.66
N TYR A 27 5.38 -12.61 -11.49
CA TYR A 27 3.97 -12.45 -11.13
C TYR A 27 3.38 -13.81 -10.77
N ILE A 28 2.80 -13.92 -9.57
CA ILE A 28 2.07 -15.11 -9.14
C ILE A 28 0.61 -14.68 -8.93
N PRO A 29 -0.33 -15.18 -9.74
CA PRO A 29 -1.73 -14.85 -9.56
C PRO A 29 -2.24 -15.38 -8.21
N ALA A 30 -3.07 -14.60 -7.55
CA ALA A 30 -3.86 -15.07 -6.43
C ALA A 30 -5.20 -15.55 -6.97
N GLU A 31 -5.33 -16.86 -7.22
CA GLU A 31 -6.56 -17.49 -7.72
C GLU A 31 -7.73 -17.36 -6.73
N GLU A 32 -8.95 -17.68 -7.18
CA GLU A 32 -10.12 -17.68 -6.32
C GLU A 32 -9.98 -18.67 -5.16
N GLY A 33 -10.34 -18.22 -3.95
CA GLY A 33 -10.13 -18.98 -2.71
C GLY A 33 -8.69 -19.01 -2.19
N ALA A 34 -7.71 -18.44 -2.90
CA ALA A 34 -6.33 -18.43 -2.44
C ALA A 34 -6.14 -17.54 -1.20
N ALA A 35 -5.39 -18.03 -0.22
CA ALA A 35 -5.09 -17.29 1.02
C ALA A 35 -4.38 -15.94 0.80
N LYS A 36 -3.76 -15.73 -0.37
CA LYS A 36 -3.13 -14.45 -0.73
C LYS A 36 -4.16 -13.34 -0.96
N ARG A 37 -5.40 -13.66 -1.36
CA ARG A 37 -6.46 -12.65 -1.56
C ARG A 37 -6.93 -12.03 -0.25
N SER A 38 -6.80 -12.73 0.88
CA SER A 38 -7.21 -12.22 2.20
C SER A 38 -6.13 -11.41 2.92
N LEU A 39 -4.97 -11.17 2.30
CA LEU A 39 -3.91 -10.36 2.92
C LEU A 39 -4.29 -8.90 3.06
N LEU A 40 -5.01 -8.38 2.07
CA LEU A 40 -5.45 -7.00 2.03
C LEU A 40 -6.77 -6.97 1.24
N ASP A 41 -7.85 -7.28 1.93
CA ASP A 41 -9.18 -7.10 1.35
C ASP A 41 -9.58 -5.61 1.32
N TRP A 42 -10.66 -5.32 0.61
CA TRP A 42 -11.16 -3.95 0.48
C TRP A 42 -11.55 -3.32 1.83
N ALA A 43 -12.08 -4.11 2.77
CA ALA A 43 -12.45 -3.62 4.08
C ALA A 43 -11.23 -3.17 4.89
N THR A 44 -10.18 -3.99 4.89
CA THR A 44 -8.88 -3.71 5.54
C THR A 44 -8.20 -2.53 4.87
N PHE A 45 -8.18 -2.48 3.53
CA PHE A 45 -7.62 -1.36 2.78
C PHE A 45 -8.32 -0.04 3.12
N ASN A 46 -9.66 -0.01 3.11
CA ASN A 46 -10.43 1.17 3.50
C ASN A 46 -10.20 1.54 4.97
N GLY A 47 -10.06 0.55 5.85
CA GLY A 47 -9.69 0.78 7.24
C GLY A 47 -8.33 1.47 7.39
N LEU A 48 -7.34 1.11 6.57
CA LEU A 48 -6.03 1.77 6.55
C LEU A 48 -6.10 3.19 5.96
N LEU A 49 -6.88 3.40 4.90
CA LEU A 49 -7.09 4.75 4.34
C LEU A 49 -7.75 5.70 5.36
N ASN A 50 -8.66 5.17 6.18
CA ASN A 50 -9.31 5.89 7.28
C ASN A 50 -8.40 6.15 8.49
N GLN A 51 -7.10 5.84 8.40
CA GLN A 51 -6.07 6.22 9.38
C GLN A 51 -5.23 7.39 8.83
N PRO A 52 -5.73 8.63 8.85
CA PRO A 52 -5.05 9.78 8.21
C PRO A 52 -3.66 10.08 8.80
N SER A 53 -3.39 9.66 10.04
CA SER A 53 -2.10 9.89 10.72
C SER A 53 -0.94 9.06 10.17
N ILE A 54 -1.20 7.93 9.50
CA ILE A 54 -0.14 7.09 8.91
C ILE A 54 0.31 7.61 7.55
N TRP A 55 -0.47 8.51 6.93
CA TRP A 55 -0.20 9.03 5.59
C TRP A 55 0.56 10.36 5.61
N THR A 56 1.33 10.58 4.56
CA THR A 56 2.07 11.83 4.27
C THR A 56 1.84 12.22 2.81
N ALA A 57 2.20 13.44 2.43
CA ALA A 57 2.18 13.85 1.03
C ALA A 57 3.11 13.00 0.12
N GLN A 58 4.09 12.30 0.70
CA GLN A 58 5.01 11.42 -0.02
C GLN A 58 4.46 9.99 -0.18
N THR A 59 3.63 9.53 0.77
CA THR A 59 3.13 8.15 0.83
C THR A 59 1.67 8.00 0.38
N LEU A 60 0.95 9.11 0.17
CA LEU A 60 -0.40 9.13 -0.37
C LEU A 60 -0.44 9.97 -1.67
N LYS A 61 -1.02 9.40 -2.72
CA LYS A 61 -1.28 10.11 -3.99
C LYS A 61 -2.76 10.02 -4.31
N LEU A 62 -3.41 11.19 -4.41
CA LEU A 62 -4.80 11.27 -4.81
C LEU A 62 -4.90 11.51 -6.32
N VAL A 63 -5.78 10.77 -6.99
CA VAL A 63 -6.05 10.93 -8.42
C VAL A 63 -7.56 11.11 -8.59
N GLN A 64 -7.95 12.14 -9.34
CA GLN A 64 -9.34 12.44 -9.67
C GLN A 64 -9.45 12.51 -11.19
N ASN A 65 -10.34 11.71 -11.78
CA ASN A 65 -10.56 11.68 -13.23
C ASN A 65 -9.25 11.52 -14.02
N THR A 66 -8.41 10.55 -13.63
CA THR A 66 -7.08 10.28 -14.21
C THR A 66 -6.03 11.38 -14.03
N GLN A 67 -6.37 12.48 -13.34
CA GLN A 67 -5.46 13.58 -13.08
C GLN A 67 -4.97 13.53 -11.62
N PRO A 68 -3.65 13.61 -11.37
CA PRO A 68 -3.14 13.69 -10.02
C PRO A 68 -3.62 14.98 -9.36
N VAL A 69 -4.17 14.87 -8.15
CA VAL A 69 -4.53 16.03 -7.35
C VAL A 69 -3.26 16.52 -6.64
N PRO A 70 -2.93 17.81 -6.74
CA PRO A 70 -1.77 18.37 -6.04
C PRO A 70 -1.95 18.28 -4.51
N PRO A 71 -0.91 17.88 -3.74
CA PRO A 71 -0.97 17.78 -2.28
C PRO A 71 -1.56 18.99 -1.57
N GLU A 72 -1.31 20.20 -2.07
CA GLU A 72 -1.82 21.47 -1.52
C GLU A 72 -3.35 21.54 -1.48
N ARG A 73 -4.04 20.75 -2.32
CA ARG A 73 -5.50 20.69 -2.31
C ARG A 73 -6.08 19.80 -1.22
N TYR A 74 -5.35 18.79 -0.77
CA TYR A 74 -5.85 17.79 0.19
C TYR A 74 -5.01 17.67 1.47
N CYS A 75 -3.88 18.35 1.57
CA CYS A 75 -3.03 18.41 2.76
C CYS A 75 -3.12 19.77 3.46
N ARG A 76 -2.78 19.78 4.74
CA ARG A 76 -2.64 20.98 5.57
C ARG A 76 -1.44 20.86 6.50
N THR A 77 -0.89 22.00 6.90
CA THR A 77 0.16 22.05 7.92
C THR A 77 -0.48 21.90 9.30
N LEU A 78 -0.03 20.90 10.05
CA LEU A 78 -0.45 20.64 11.42
C LEU A 78 0.72 20.85 12.38
N PRO A 79 0.51 21.47 13.54
CA PRO A 79 1.53 21.50 14.57
C PRO A 79 1.74 20.08 15.13
N THR A 80 3.00 19.66 15.26
CA THR A 80 3.37 18.38 15.91
C THR A 80 4.49 18.62 16.92
N GLN A 81 4.75 17.63 17.78
CA GLN A 81 5.85 17.73 18.75
C GLN A 81 7.23 17.87 18.08
N SER A 82 7.40 17.36 16.86
CA SER A 82 8.63 17.48 16.07
C SER A 82 8.66 18.74 15.17
N GLY A 83 7.69 19.64 15.31
CA GLY A 83 7.51 20.81 14.46
C GLY A 83 6.32 20.69 13.49
N PRO A 84 6.05 21.73 12.68
CA PRO A 84 4.95 21.71 11.72
C PRO A 84 5.12 20.60 10.69
N ALA A 85 4.07 19.82 10.44
CA ALA A 85 4.08 18.74 9.45
C ALA A 85 2.97 18.92 8.42
N PHE A 86 3.30 18.74 7.15
CA PHE A 86 2.34 18.76 6.05
C PHE A 86 1.69 17.39 5.88
N ARG A 87 0.39 17.29 6.17
CA ARG A 87 -0.34 16.01 6.30
C ARG A 87 -1.67 16.03 5.54
N PRO A 88 -2.15 14.88 5.02
CA PRO A 88 -3.49 14.77 4.46
C PRO A 88 -4.55 15.20 5.47
N ASP A 89 -5.51 16.01 5.02
CA ASP A 89 -6.67 16.39 5.82
C ASP A 89 -7.70 15.25 5.79
N PRO A 90 -8.03 14.62 6.94
CA PRO A 90 -9.01 13.54 7.00
C PRO A 90 -10.33 13.90 6.32
N ALA A 91 -10.79 15.15 6.46
CA ALA A 91 -12.07 15.59 5.91
C ALA A 91 -12.10 15.66 4.37
N LYS A 92 -10.94 15.54 3.72
CA LYS A 92 -10.80 15.58 2.26
C LYS A 92 -10.44 14.23 1.64
N VAL A 93 -10.04 13.25 2.46
CA VAL A 93 -9.51 11.96 1.98
C VAL A 93 -10.23 10.73 2.58
N ALA A 94 -11.11 10.93 3.57
CA ALA A 94 -11.96 9.89 4.14
C ALA A 94 -13.35 9.87 3.51
#